data_AF-A0A531JEI5-F1
#
_entry.id   AF-A0A531JEI5-F1
#
_cell.length_a   1.000
_cell.length_b   1.000
_cell.length_c   1.000
_cell.angle_alpha   90.00
_cell.angle_beta   90.00
_cell.angle_gamma   90.00
#
_symmetry.space_group_name_H-M   'P 1'
#
loop_
_entity.id
_entity.type
_entity.pdbx_description
1 polymer ?
#
loop_
_entity_poly.entity_id
_entity_poly.type
_entity_poly.pdbx_seq_one_letter_code
_entity_poly.pdbx_strand_id
1 'polypeptide(L)'
;GDSAAEIGIEGGRVSAVKPAAANRGTTVEVRDLFFATPARLKFMKGERAESSATSDVIKRIAIAFPAVRFTLAGSDRSTLELPATDDSPEGRLRRVAQVMGA
;
A
#
# COMPACT_ATOMS: atom_id res chain seq x y z
N GLY A 1 25.48 9.36 9.63
CA GLY A 1 24.07 9.04 9.91
C GLY A 1 23.31 9.37 8.66
N ASP A 2 22.55 8.43 8.13
CA ASP A 2 21.81 8.65 6.88
C ASP A 2 20.85 9.84 7.06
N SER A 3 21.00 10.85 6.22
CA SER A 3 20.10 12.00 6.19
C SER A 3 18.78 11.58 5.54
N ALA A 4 17.67 11.70 6.27
CA ALA A 4 16.33 11.55 5.72
C ALA A 4 15.70 12.92 5.46
N ALA A 5 14.77 12.96 4.50
CA ALA A 5 14.06 14.17 4.09
C ALA A 5 12.61 13.84 3.76
N GLU A 6 11.75 14.85 3.84
CA GLU A 6 10.35 14.77 3.45
C GLU A 6 10.01 15.88 2.45
N ILE A 7 8.99 15.60 1.64
CA ILE A 7 8.39 16.50 0.66
C ILE A 7 6.88 16.31 0.71
N GLY A 8 6.13 17.41 0.62
CA GLY A 8 4.67 17.41 0.65
C GLY A 8 4.09 17.88 -0.68
N ILE A 9 2.91 17.37 -1.01
CA ILE A 9 2.11 17.85 -2.14
C ILE A 9 0.69 18.07 -1.65
N GLU A 10 0.19 19.29 -1.76
CA GLU A 10 -1.17 19.65 -1.36
C GLU A 10 -1.89 20.33 -2.52
N GLY A 11 -2.99 19.75 -2.99
CA GLY A 11 -3.76 20.32 -4.10
C GLY A 11 -2.95 20.52 -5.39
N GLY A 12 -1.91 19.70 -5.61
CA GLY A 12 -0.98 19.82 -6.73
C GLY A 12 0.18 20.80 -6.53
N ARG A 13 0.28 21.45 -5.36
CA ARG A 13 1.39 22.35 -5.01
C ARG A 13 2.44 21.59 -4.23
N VAL A 14 3.66 21.56 -4.76
CA VAL A 14 4.82 20.89 -4.15
C VAL A 14 5.45 21.81 -3.11
N SER A 15 5.68 21.31 -1.90
CA SER A 15 6.40 22.04 -0.85
C SER A 15 7.92 21.87 -0.97
N ALA A 16 8.67 22.74 -0.30
CA ALA A 16 10.11 22.59 -0.23
C ALA A 16 10.51 21.30 0.51
N VAL A 17 11.55 20.63 0.03
CA VAL A 17 12.16 19.49 0.70
C VAL A 17 12.74 19.95 2.04
N LYS A 18 12.43 19.25 3.12
CA LYS A 18 12.97 19.53 4.46
C LYS A 18 13.54 18.27 5.12
N PRO A 19 14.54 18.41 6.00
CA PRO A 19 15.03 17.27 6.78
C PRO A 19 13.91 16.62 7.59
N ALA A 20 13.94 15.30 7.69
CA ALA A 20 12.98 14.52 8.47
C ALA A 20 13.69 13.39 9.20
N ALA A 21 13.11 12.93 10.32
CA ALA A 21 13.55 11.71 10.97
C ALA A 21 12.84 10.52 10.31
N ALA A 22 13.59 9.65 9.64
CA ALA A 22 13.05 8.42 9.08
C ALA A 22 14.10 7.31 9.11
N ASN A 23 13.62 6.07 9.23
CA ASN A 23 14.45 4.89 8.99
C ASN A 23 14.74 4.73 7.49
N ARG A 24 15.74 3.93 7.16
CA ARG A 24 16.04 3.59 5.76
C ARG A 24 14.80 2.99 5.08
N GLY A 25 14.40 3.58 3.97
CA GLY A 25 13.21 3.22 3.22
C GLY A 25 12.47 4.46 2.74
N THR A 26 11.24 4.27 2.29
CA THR A 26 10.36 5.36 1.85
C THR A 26 8.98 5.14 2.45
N THR A 27 8.44 6.18 3.08
CA THR A 27 7.06 6.22 3.53
C THR A 27 6.31 7.24 2.69
N VAL A 28 5.19 6.83 2.13
CA VAL A 28 4.27 7.71 1.39
C VAL A 28 2.96 7.74 2.15
N GLU A 29 2.48 8.95 2.44
CA GLU A 29 1.20 9.17 3.10
C GLU A 29 0.28 9.97 2.17
N VAL A 30 -0.98 9.52 2.07
CA VAL A 30 -2.02 10.18 1.29
C VAL A 30 -3.20 10.42 2.22
N ARG A 31 -3.60 11.69 2.36
CA ARG A 31 -4.73 12.14 3.17
C ARG A 31 -5.73 12.88 2.28
N ASP A 32 -7.01 12.80 2.63
CA ASP A 32 -8.12 13.49 1.95
C ASP A 32 -8.09 13.32 0.41
N LEU A 33 -8.01 12.06 -0.04
CA LEU A 33 -7.92 11.74 -1.46
C LEU A 33 -9.08 12.39 -2.24
N PHE A 34 -8.73 13.08 -3.33
CA PHE A 34 -9.64 13.84 -4.18
C PHE A 34 -10.25 15.12 -3.57
N PHE A 35 -9.77 15.64 -2.42
CA PHE A 35 -10.29 16.89 -1.86
C PHE A 35 -10.28 18.06 -2.86
N ALA A 36 -9.21 18.17 -3.66
CA ALA A 36 -9.05 19.21 -4.68
C ALA A 36 -9.81 18.91 -5.99
N THR A 37 -10.43 17.74 -6.11
CA THR A 37 -11.15 17.28 -7.32
C THR A 37 -12.52 16.68 -6.98
N PRO A 38 -13.53 17.48 -6.61
CA PRO A 38 -14.83 16.99 -6.10
C PRO A 38 -15.58 16.07 -7.07
N ALA A 39 -15.43 16.31 -8.38
CA ALA A 39 -16.04 15.44 -9.39
C ALA A 39 -15.50 14.00 -9.30
N ARG A 40 -14.21 13.80 -9.00
CA ARG A 40 -13.62 12.46 -8.80
C ARG A 40 -14.12 11.79 -7.53
N LEU A 41 -14.25 12.56 -6.45
CA LEU A 41 -14.78 12.09 -5.17
C LEU A 41 -16.18 11.48 -5.33
N LYS A 42 -17.05 12.07 -6.18
CA LYS A 42 -18.40 11.55 -6.47
C LYS A 42 -18.42 10.17 -7.13
N PHE A 43 -17.31 9.70 -7.71
CA PHE A 43 -17.20 8.37 -8.30
C PHE A 43 -16.67 7.32 -7.33
N MET A 44 -16.20 7.72 -6.14
CA MET A 44 -15.78 6.75 -5.13
C MET A 44 -16.97 5.88 -4.72
N LYS A 45 -16.72 4.59 -4.60
CA LYS A 45 -17.70 3.65 -4.08
C LYS A 45 -17.71 3.72 -2.55
N GLY A 46 -18.56 2.91 -1.92
CA GLY A 46 -18.57 2.76 -0.47
C GLY A 46 -17.23 2.23 0.04
N GLU A 47 -16.88 2.57 1.27
CA GLU A 47 -15.61 2.21 1.94
C GLU A 47 -15.24 0.74 1.77
N ARG A 48 -16.18 -0.18 2.05
CA ARG A 48 -15.96 -1.62 1.90
C ARG A 48 -15.53 -2.02 0.48
N ALA A 49 -16.11 -1.39 -0.55
CA ALA A 49 -15.79 -1.68 -1.95
C ALA A 49 -14.39 -1.19 -2.32
N GLU A 50 -14.03 0.03 -1.91
CA GLU A 50 -12.70 0.61 -2.15
C GLU A 50 -11.61 -0.13 -1.39
N SER A 51 -11.87 -0.49 -0.13
CA SER A 51 -10.97 -1.36 0.63
C SER A 51 -10.81 -2.70 -0.10
N SER A 52 -11.88 -3.27 -0.69
CA SER A 52 -11.80 -4.56 -1.39
C SER A 52 -10.92 -4.46 -2.63
N ALA A 53 -11.11 -3.40 -3.42
CA ALA A 53 -10.28 -3.11 -4.57
C ALA A 53 -8.80 -2.95 -4.19
N THR A 54 -8.51 -2.28 -3.07
CA THR A 54 -7.15 -2.15 -2.53
C THR A 54 -6.54 -3.51 -2.19
N SER A 55 -7.29 -4.37 -1.49
CA SER A 55 -6.86 -5.73 -1.15
C SER A 55 -6.56 -6.55 -2.38
N ASP A 56 -7.42 -6.50 -3.40
CA ASP A 56 -7.24 -7.24 -4.65
C ASP A 56 -5.97 -6.81 -5.39
N VAL A 57 -5.66 -5.50 -5.39
CA VAL A 57 -4.42 -4.98 -5.96
C VAL A 57 -3.21 -5.51 -5.19
N ILE A 58 -3.20 -5.44 -3.86
CA ILE A 58 -2.10 -5.94 -3.03
C ILE A 58 -1.90 -7.45 -3.22
N LYS A 59 -2.99 -8.23 -3.25
CA LYS A 59 -2.95 -9.67 -3.50
C LYS A 59 -2.31 -10.01 -4.85
N ARG A 60 -2.65 -9.27 -5.92
CA ARG A 60 -2.05 -9.46 -7.25
C ARG A 60 -0.56 -9.14 -7.27
N ILE A 61 -0.16 -8.03 -6.65
CA ILE A 61 1.26 -7.66 -6.53
C ILE A 61 2.01 -8.72 -5.72
N ALA A 62 1.43 -9.21 -4.62
CA ALA A 62 2.03 -10.25 -3.81
C ALA A 62 2.28 -11.54 -4.61
N ILE A 63 1.37 -11.97 -5.48
CA ILE A 63 1.60 -13.13 -6.36
C ILE A 63 2.81 -12.91 -7.28
N ALA A 64 2.98 -11.69 -7.82
CA ALA A 64 4.08 -11.36 -8.71
C ALA A 64 5.44 -11.27 -7.99
N PHE A 65 5.45 -10.95 -6.69
CA PHE A 65 6.67 -10.75 -5.91
C PHE A 65 6.69 -11.63 -4.64
N PRO A 66 6.87 -12.97 -4.78
CA PRO A 66 6.82 -13.91 -3.66
C PRO A 66 7.86 -13.61 -2.58
N ALA A 67 9.06 -13.19 -2.96
CA ALA A 67 10.17 -12.87 -2.04
C ALA A 67 9.97 -11.61 -1.18
N VAL A 68 8.87 -10.88 -1.37
CA VAL A 68 8.55 -9.66 -0.63
C VAL A 68 7.44 -9.93 0.36
N ARG A 69 7.60 -9.45 1.61
CA ARG A 69 6.53 -9.46 2.62
C ARG A 69 5.57 -8.31 2.36
N PHE A 70 4.26 -8.60 2.44
CA PHE A 70 3.22 -7.58 2.37
C PHE A 70 2.39 -7.59 3.65
N THR A 71 2.00 -6.39 4.09
CA THR A 71 1.05 -6.20 5.18
C THR A 71 0.05 -5.15 4.74
N LEU A 72 -1.25 -5.46 4.90
CA LEU A 72 -2.34 -4.53 4.66
C LEU A 72 -3.24 -4.52 5.91
N ALA A 73 -3.38 -3.35 6.52
CA ALA A 73 -4.17 -3.14 7.73
C ALA A 73 -5.07 -1.91 7.56
N GLY A 74 -6.20 -1.88 8.29
CA GLY A 74 -7.18 -0.81 8.26
C GLY A 74 -8.24 -1.00 9.35
N SER A 75 -8.96 0.07 9.71
CA SER A 75 -9.95 0.08 10.79
C SER A 75 -11.16 -0.83 10.57
N ASP A 76 -11.44 -1.18 9.31
CA ASP A 76 -12.62 -1.95 8.88
C ASP A 76 -12.32 -3.44 8.64
N ARG A 77 -11.09 -3.92 8.91
CA ARG A 77 -10.60 -5.24 8.46
C ARG A 77 -9.67 -5.97 9.40
N SER A 78 -9.70 -7.31 9.31
CA SER A 78 -8.59 -8.14 9.79
C SER A 78 -7.33 -7.81 9.00
N THR A 79 -6.20 -7.72 9.70
CA THR A 79 -4.91 -7.48 9.05
C THR A 79 -4.58 -8.63 8.11
N LEU A 80 -4.35 -8.30 6.83
CA LEU A 80 -3.80 -9.24 5.86
C LEU A 80 -2.27 -9.21 5.99
N GLU A 81 -1.70 -10.36 6.29
CA GLU A 81 -0.26 -10.54 6.36
C GLU A 81 0.18 -11.65 5.39
N LEU A 82 1.09 -11.30 4.49
CA LEU A 82 1.65 -12.21 3.49
C LEU A 82 3.17 -12.25 3.69
N PRO A 83 3.69 -13.17 4.51
CA PRO A 83 5.12 -13.39 4.66
C PRO A 83 5.82 -13.64 3.32
N ALA A 84 7.07 -13.20 3.20
CA ALA A 84 7.90 -13.52 2.04
C ALA A 84 8.04 -15.04 1.88
N THR A 85 8.00 -15.51 0.65
CA THR A 85 8.31 -16.89 0.25
C THR A 85 9.47 -16.87 -0.74
N ASP A 86 10.26 -17.94 -0.83
CA ASP A 86 11.25 -18.05 -1.89
C ASP A 86 10.58 -18.17 -3.28
N ASP A 87 11.37 -17.98 -4.35
CA ASP A 87 10.89 -18.07 -5.74
C ASP A 87 11.02 -19.49 -6.33
N SER A 88 11.15 -20.51 -5.47
CA SER A 88 11.01 -21.88 -5.93
C SER A 88 9.56 -22.15 -6.38
N PRO A 89 9.31 -23.18 -7.21
CA PRO A 89 7.95 -23.62 -7.51
C PRO A 89 7.09 -23.81 -6.25
N GLU A 90 7.65 -24.39 -5.19
CA GLU A 90 6.97 -24.61 -3.91
C GLU A 90 6.69 -23.29 -3.18
N GLY A 91 7.65 -22.36 -3.20
CA GLY A 91 7.50 -21.03 -2.60
C GLY A 91 6.45 -20.18 -3.31
N ARG A 92 6.36 -20.27 -4.64
CA ARG A 92 5.28 -19.65 -5.42
C ARG A 92 3.91 -20.27 -5.11
N LEU A 93 3.83 -21.60 -5.00
CA LEU A 93 2.60 -22.28 -4.59
C LEU A 93 2.16 -21.85 -3.17
N ARG A 94 3.11 -21.72 -2.23
CA ARG A 94 2.81 -21.18 -0.89
C ARG A 94 2.26 -19.75 -0.96
N ARG A 95 2.84 -18.86 -1.78
CA ARG A 95 2.32 -17.51 -1.98
C ARG A 95 0.90 -17.52 -2.54
N VAL A 96 0.62 -18.35 -3.54
CA VAL A 96 -0.74 -18.49 -4.10
C VAL A 96 -1.70 -18.99 -3.02
N ALA A 97 -1.31 -19.98 -2.22
CA ALA A 97 -2.14 -20.48 -1.12
C ALA A 97 -2.43 -19.41 -0.05
N GLN A 98 -1.43 -18.60 0.33
CA GLN A 98 -1.61 -17.46 1.24
C GLN A 98 -2.63 -16.44 0.70
N VAL A 99 -2.61 -16.16 -0.60
CA VAL A 99 -3.48 -15.15 -1.22
C VAL A 99 -4.91 -15.66 -1.44
N MET A 100 -5.06 -16.93 -1.83
CA MET A 100 -6.35 -17.54 -2.13
C MET A 100 -7.09 -18.04 -0.88
N GLY A 101 -6.36 -18.37 0.19
CA GLY A 101 -6.92 -18.80 1.47
C GLY A 101 -7.27 -17.68 2.44
N ALA A 102 -6.94 -16.42 2.09
CA ALA A 102 -7.18 -15.22 2.91
C ALA A 102 -8.39 -14.41 2.45
#